data_AF-A0AAW6WGZ1-F1
#
_entry.id   AF-A0AAW6WGZ1-F1
#
_cell.length_a   1.000
_cell.length_b   1.000
_cell.length_c   1.000
_cell.angle_alpha   90.00
_cell.angle_beta   90.00
_cell.angle_gamma   90.00
#
_symmetry.space_group_name_H-M   'P 1'
#
loop_
_entity.id
_entity.type
_entity.pdbx_description
1 polymer ?
#
loop_
_entity_poly.entity_id
_entity_poly.type
_entity_poly.pdbx_seq_one_letter_code
_entity_poly.pdbx_strand_id
1 'polypeptide(L)'
;MTSFYDIENCYKFILGRPINDDERNVIGNHLLQITDLPLDVHRRRFLTSSEFHQRHSELLFHNFVPRSIVVLFETQYNFKLYLDLRQYHISFGIMNGEYEKFDIELVKAIVPDNGQFIDVGGNVGYYSLSVAAHHSPFRGTVLAFEPLPKLCELFNRSILENGFGDRVSVHQLALADAPGELPLNDTGETVNAGATRLVTARAEVKVDRKTKVETLDRVIGNLRPDVMKVDIQGAEGLFLKGAQRTIATCKPSLLMEINHDMLSIVSKTAPGAIHRQLADFGYHIWRRSEHRLMRMATAEEFNSNFPPGTAANIFAVHEDRAEDVNRRLQHLSVDRE
;
A
#
# COMPACT_ATOMS: atom_id res chain seq x y z
N MET A 1 -28.36 -3.79 36.40
CA MET A 1 -27.63 -2.53 36.20
C MET A 1 -26.45 -2.84 35.31
N THR A 2 -26.32 -2.14 34.18
CA THR A 2 -25.12 -2.23 33.34
C THR A 2 -23.96 -1.64 34.14
N SER A 3 -22.91 -2.44 34.36
CA SER A 3 -21.69 -2.00 35.02
C SER A 3 -20.74 -1.35 34.03
N PHE A 4 -19.79 -0.56 34.52
CA PHE A 4 -18.70 -0.05 33.68
C PHE A 4 -17.91 -1.19 33.01
N TYR A 5 -17.83 -2.35 33.67
CA TYR A 5 -17.24 -3.56 33.13
C TYR A 5 -18.00 -4.11 31.91
N ASP A 6 -19.32 -4.02 31.90
CA ASP A 6 -20.13 -4.40 30.73
C ASP A 6 -19.89 -3.44 29.55
N ILE A 7 -19.69 -2.15 29.82
CA ILE A 7 -19.35 -1.14 28.81
C ILE A 7 -17.95 -1.42 28.22
N GLU A 8 -16.98 -1.75 29.06
CA GLU A 8 -15.64 -2.18 28.62
C GLU A 8 -15.68 -3.43 27.73
N ASN A 9 -16.48 -4.43 28.10
CA ASN A 9 -16.60 -5.65 27.30
C ASN A 9 -17.26 -5.39 25.95
N CYS A 10 -18.32 -4.57 25.91
CA CYS A 10 -18.92 -4.15 24.65
C CYS A 10 -17.94 -3.35 23.79
N TYR A 11 -17.17 -2.44 24.39
CA TYR A 11 -16.13 -1.70 23.68
C TYR A 11 -15.08 -2.64 23.08
N LYS A 12 -14.57 -3.59 23.86
CA LYS A 12 -13.60 -4.59 23.40
C LYS A 12 -14.17 -5.49 22.31
N PHE A 13 -15.41 -5.94 22.47
CA PHE A 13 -16.11 -6.78 21.49
C PHE A 13 -16.30 -6.05 20.17
N ILE A 14 -16.74 -4.79 20.23
CA ILE A 14 -16.96 -3.97 19.04
C ILE A 14 -15.62 -3.59 18.43
N LEU A 15 -14.70 -2.96 19.16
CA LEU A 15 -13.51 -2.35 18.56
C LEU A 15 -12.30 -3.30 18.49
N GLY A 16 -12.37 -4.49 19.08
CA GLY A 16 -11.29 -5.49 19.05
C GLY A 16 -10.04 -5.09 19.85
N ARG A 17 -10.13 -4.08 20.73
CA ARG A 17 -9.03 -3.60 21.57
C ARG A 17 -9.53 -3.08 22.93
N PRO A 18 -8.68 -3.01 23.97
CA PRO A 18 -9.03 -2.35 25.23
C PRO A 18 -9.19 -0.83 25.06
N ILE A 19 -9.98 -0.24 25.96
CA ILE A 19 -10.09 1.21 26.17
C ILE A 19 -8.77 1.70 26.79
N ASN A 20 -8.20 2.80 26.27
CA ASN A 20 -7.05 3.46 26.90
C ASN A 20 -7.49 4.41 28.05
N ASP A 21 -6.55 4.92 28.84
CA ASP A 21 -6.90 5.71 30.03
C ASP A 21 -7.58 7.05 29.71
N ASP A 22 -7.21 7.70 28.61
CA ASP A 22 -7.85 8.94 28.15
C ASP A 22 -9.29 8.68 27.70
N GLU A 23 -9.52 7.63 26.92
CA GLU A 23 -10.84 7.19 26.48
C GLU A 23 -11.71 6.78 27.67
N ARG A 24 -11.13 6.09 28.66
CA ARG A 24 -11.82 5.70 29.90
C ARG A 24 -12.30 6.94 30.67
N ASN A 25 -11.46 7.97 30.75
CA ASN A 25 -11.80 9.24 31.40
C ASN A 25 -12.87 10.01 30.62
N VAL A 26 -12.78 10.07 29.29
CA VAL A 26 -13.79 10.70 28.43
C VAL A 26 -15.14 9.97 28.55
N ILE A 27 -15.14 8.65 28.45
CA ILE A 27 -16.35 7.82 28.59
C ILE A 27 -16.97 8.04 29.99
N GLY A 28 -16.16 8.02 31.05
CA GLY A 28 -16.63 8.27 32.41
C GLY A 28 -17.27 9.66 32.60
N ASN A 29 -16.62 10.71 32.07
CA ASN A 29 -17.09 12.10 32.20
C ASN A 29 -18.33 12.41 31.35
N HIS A 30 -18.48 11.72 30.21
CA HIS A 30 -19.56 11.97 29.24
C HIS A 30 -20.64 10.88 29.25
N LEU A 31 -20.56 9.88 30.14
CA LEU A 31 -21.48 8.74 30.16
C LEU A 31 -22.95 9.17 30.20
N LEU A 32 -23.26 10.18 31.02
CA LEU A 32 -24.62 10.76 31.16
C LEU A 32 -25.08 11.44 29.86
N GLN A 33 -24.18 12.11 29.14
CA GLN A 33 -24.50 12.78 27.87
C GLN A 33 -24.72 11.78 26.73
N ILE A 34 -24.07 10.61 26.80
CA ILE A 34 -24.24 9.54 25.82
C ILE A 34 -25.56 8.80 26.04
N THR A 35 -26.00 8.62 27.30
CA THR A 35 -27.26 7.94 27.64
C THR A 35 -28.51 8.74 27.29
N ASP A 36 -28.41 10.06 27.16
CA ASP A 36 -29.53 10.94 26.79
C ASP A 36 -29.72 11.08 25.27
N LEU A 37 -28.86 10.47 24.46
CA LEU A 37 -29.03 10.46 23.00
C LEU A 37 -30.16 9.50 22.61
N PRO A 38 -31.12 9.95 21.78
CA PRO A 38 -32.07 9.04 21.14
C PRO A 38 -31.35 7.88 20.44
N LEU A 39 -31.91 6.68 20.53
CA LEU A 39 -31.26 5.45 20.07
C LEU A 39 -30.88 5.51 18.57
N ASP A 40 -31.69 6.17 17.76
CA ASP A 40 -31.43 6.39 16.33
C ASP A 40 -30.25 7.34 16.09
N VAL A 41 -30.11 8.39 16.90
CA VAL A 41 -28.97 9.32 16.87
C VAL A 41 -27.69 8.62 17.32
N HIS A 42 -27.76 7.81 18.39
CA HIS A 42 -26.64 7.01 18.85
C HIS A 42 -26.17 6.02 17.79
N ARG A 43 -27.10 5.26 17.19
CA ARG A 43 -26.80 4.33 16.08
C ARG A 43 -26.20 5.03 14.89
N ARG A 44 -26.75 6.18 14.48
CA ARG A 44 -26.22 6.96 13.36
C ARG A 44 -24.80 7.42 13.64
N ARG A 45 -24.54 8.05 14.79
CA ARG A 45 -23.20 8.51 15.17
C ARG A 45 -22.18 7.38 15.23
N PHE A 46 -22.56 6.25 15.79
CA PHE A 46 -21.72 5.06 15.88
C PHE A 46 -21.39 4.51 14.49
N LEU A 47 -22.42 4.26 13.67
CA LEU A 47 -22.25 3.73 12.32
C LEU A 47 -21.48 4.69 11.40
N THR A 48 -21.56 6.01 11.60
CA THR A 48 -20.81 6.99 10.80
C THR A 48 -19.45 7.36 11.39
N SER A 49 -19.03 6.76 12.51
CA SER A 49 -17.75 7.09 13.13
C SER A 49 -16.58 6.57 12.29
N SER A 50 -15.51 7.36 12.23
CA SER A 50 -14.28 7.01 11.49
C SER A 50 -13.69 5.70 11.99
N GLU A 51 -13.65 5.48 13.31
CA GLU A 51 -13.11 4.25 13.90
C GLU A 51 -13.98 3.03 13.58
N PHE A 52 -15.31 3.15 13.62
CA PHE A 52 -16.20 2.04 13.24
C PHE A 52 -16.03 1.69 11.76
N HIS A 53 -15.99 2.67 10.86
CA HIS A 53 -15.72 2.43 9.45
C HIS A 53 -14.33 1.83 9.24
N GLN A 54 -13.30 2.26 9.96
CA GLN A 54 -11.95 1.71 9.80
C GLN A 54 -11.87 0.22 10.18
N ARG A 55 -12.67 -0.23 11.16
CA ARG A 55 -12.63 -1.60 11.70
C ARG A 55 -13.70 -2.53 11.15
N HIS A 56 -14.87 -2.01 10.77
CA HIS A 56 -16.09 -2.78 10.42
C HIS A 56 -16.68 -2.41 9.07
N SER A 57 -16.02 -1.55 8.30
CA SER A 57 -16.47 -1.22 6.94
C SER A 57 -16.80 -2.45 6.12
N GLU A 58 -15.99 -3.51 6.22
CA GLU A 58 -16.18 -4.75 5.49
C GLU A 58 -17.53 -5.40 5.82
N LEU A 59 -17.89 -5.50 7.10
CA LEU A 59 -19.17 -6.06 7.56
C LEU A 59 -20.36 -5.24 7.04
N LEU A 60 -20.26 -3.92 7.02
CA LEU A 60 -21.29 -3.07 6.43
C LEU A 60 -21.35 -3.29 4.92
N PHE A 61 -20.23 -3.24 4.23
CA PHE A 61 -20.18 -3.28 2.77
C PHE A 61 -20.58 -4.62 2.18
N HIS A 62 -20.25 -5.73 2.83
CA HIS A 62 -20.70 -7.06 2.42
C HIS A 62 -22.23 -7.15 2.30
N ASN A 63 -22.96 -6.42 3.15
CA ASN A 63 -24.42 -6.38 3.12
C ASN A 63 -24.99 -5.43 2.05
N PHE A 64 -24.25 -4.38 1.65
CA PHE A 64 -24.73 -3.36 0.69
C PHE A 64 -24.23 -3.56 -0.75
N VAL A 65 -23.06 -4.17 -0.95
CA VAL A 65 -22.46 -4.42 -2.27
C VAL A 65 -22.15 -5.92 -2.41
N PRO A 66 -23.19 -6.76 -2.58
CA PRO A 66 -23.03 -8.22 -2.57
C PRO A 66 -22.31 -8.77 -3.81
N ARG A 67 -22.09 -7.95 -4.85
CA ARG A 67 -21.39 -8.31 -6.09
C ARG A 67 -20.45 -7.19 -6.52
N SER A 68 -19.45 -7.51 -7.34
CA SER A 68 -18.54 -6.50 -7.89
C SER A 68 -19.32 -5.44 -8.66
N ILE A 69 -19.15 -4.18 -8.26
CA ILE A 69 -19.69 -3.02 -8.97
C ILE A 69 -18.48 -2.20 -9.38
N VAL A 70 -18.20 -2.18 -10.68
CA VAL A 70 -17.09 -1.41 -11.23
C VAL A 70 -17.60 -0.05 -11.68
N VAL A 71 -17.00 1.02 -11.17
CA VAL A 71 -17.33 2.39 -11.53
C VAL A 71 -16.14 3.06 -12.21
N LEU A 72 -16.42 3.96 -13.16
CA LEU A 72 -15.43 4.89 -13.68
C LEU A 72 -15.44 6.14 -12.78
N PHE A 73 -14.32 6.43 -12.14
CA PHE A 73 -14.18 7.56 -11.23
C PHE A 73 -13.08 8.51 -11.73
N GLU A 74 -13.36 9.81 -11.76
CA GLU A 74 -12.38 10.85 -12.05
C GLU A 74 -11.80 11.39 -10.74
N THR A 75 -10.48 11.31 -10.61
CA THR A 75 -9.78 11.73 -9.39
C THR A 75 -9.62 13.25 -9.34
N GLN A 76 -9.32 13.79 -8.15
CA GLN A 76 -8.93 15.20 -7.98
C GLN A 76 -7.67 15.61 -8.75
N TYR A 77 -6.94 14.64 -9.30
CA TYR A 77 -5.72 14.84 -10.10
C TYR A 77 -5.99 14.76 -11.62
N ASN A 78 -7.26 14.87 -12.04
CA ASN A 78 -7.69 14.91 -13.44
C ASN A 78 -7.31 13.68 -14.28
N PHE A 79 -7.28 12.50 -13.66
CA PHE A 79 -7.22 11.23 -14.37
C PHE A 79 -8.30 10.28 -13.85
N LYS A 80 -8.73 9.36 -14.71
CA LYS A 80 -9.82 8.43 -14.44
C LYS A 80 -9.35 7.03 -14.07
N LEU A 81 -10.08 6.36 -13.19
CA LEU A 81 -9.84 4.98 -12.78
C LEU A 81 -11.11 4.14 -12.85
N TYR A 82 -10.96 2.90 -13.28
CA TYR A 82 -11.97 1.88 -13.03
C TYR A 82 -11.74 1.25 -11.65
N LEU A 83 -12.68 1.46 -10.75
CA LEU A 83 -12.62 1.01 -9.36
C LEU A 83 -13.72 -0.03 -9.10
N ASP A 84 -13.37 -1.16 -8.49
CA ASP A 84 -14.36 -2.09 -7.94
C ASP A 84 -14.75 -1.65 -6.53
N LEU A 85 -16.02 -1.34 -6.32
CA LEU A 85 -16.53 -0.91 -5.00
C LEU A 85 -16.40 -1.99 -3.93
N ARG A 86 -16.20 -3.26 -4.31
CA ARG A 86 -15.85 -4.31 -3.36
C ARG A 86 -14.46 -4.14 -2.77
N GLN A 87 -13.57 -3.34 -3.36
CA GLN A 87 -12.26 -3.02 -2.78
C GLN A 87 -12.39 -1.82 -1.85
N TYR A 88 -13.18 -1.96 -0.80
CA TYR A 88 -13.68 -0.84 -0.02
C TYR A 88 -12.57 0.14 0.40
N HIS A 89 -11.54 -0.35 1.08
CA HIS A 89 -10.48 0.50 1.63
C HIS A 89 -9.74 1.31 0.55
N ILE A 90 -9.53 0.71 -0.61
CA ILE A 90 -8.80 1.32 -1.73
C ILE A 90 -9.73 2.26 -2.48
N SER A 91 -10.86 1.75 -2.97
CA SER A 91 -11.80 2.51 -3.79
C SER A 91 -12.34 3.73 -3.06
N PHE A 92 -12.77 3.60 -1.80
CA PHE A 92 -13.26 4.75 -1.04
C PHE A 92 -12.14 5.68 -0.57
N GLY A 93 -10.96 5.15 -0.25
CA GLY A 93 -9.81 5.98 0.05
C GLY A 93 -9.45 6.89 -1.13
N ILE A 94 -9.42 6.32 -2.35
CA ILE A 94 -9.14 7.06 -3.60
C ILE A 94 -10.24 8.09 -3.85
N MET A 95 -11.52 7.70 -3.71
CA MET A 95 -12.65 8.61 -3.93
C MET A 95 -12.67 9.80 -2.98
N ASN A 96 -12.23 9.59 -1.73
CA ASN A 96 -12.12 10.65 -0.74
C ASN A 96 -10.85 11.51 -0.92
N GLY A 97 -9.94 11.13 -1.83
CA GLY A 97 -8.71 11.90 -2.13
C GLY A 97 -7.61 11.79 -1.07
N GLU A 98 -7.74 10.86 -0.11
CA GLU A 98 -6.83 10.74 1.03
C GLU A 98 -6.01 9.43 1.03
N TYR A 99 -6.29 8.51 0.10
CA TYR A 99 -5.50 7.29 -0.05
C TYR A 99 -4.05 7.60 -0.43
N GLU A 100 -3.11 7.27 0.46
CA GLU A 100 -1.66 7.37 0.24
C GLU A 100 -1.18 8.70 -0.37
N LYS A 101 -1.91 9.79 -0.10
CA LYS A 101 -1.71 11.11 -0.69
C LYS A 101 -0.26 11.60 -0.57
N PHE A 102 0.32 11.48 0.63
CA PHE A 102 1.70 11.89 0.87
C PHE A 102 2.69 11.07 0.05
N ASP A 103 2.51 9.76 -0.02
CA ASP A 103 3.40 8.83 -0.70
C ASP A 103 3.35 9.05 -2.23
N ILE A 104 2.17 9.36 -2.77
CA ILE A 104 1.98 9.72 -4.18
C ILE A 104 2.66 11.05 -4.52
N GLU A 105 2.49 12.08 -3.70
CA GLU A 105 3.18 13.36 -3.92
C GLU A 105 4.70 13.19 -3.80
N LEU A 106 5.16 12.38 -2.85
CA LEU A 106 6.57 12.04 -2.70
C LEU A 106 7.12 11.40 -3.99
N VAL A 107 6.44 10.38 -4.52
CA VAL A 107 6.84 9.70 -5.78
C VAL A 107 6.82 10.68 -6.95
N LYS A 108 5.75 11.46 -7.12
CA LYS A 108 5.62 12.44 -8.22
C LYS A 108 6.75 13.47 -8.21
N ALA A 109 7.19 13.92 -7.03
CA ALA A 109 8.27 14.89 -6.93
C ALA A 109 9.63 14.32 -7.32
N ILE A 110 9.92 13.06 -6.98
CA ILE A 110 11.24 12.45 -7.21
C ILE A 110 11.39 11.78 -8.57
N VAL A 111 10.29 11.38 -9.21
CA VAL A 111 10.32 10.85 -10.58
C VAL A 111 10.72 11.98 -11.53
N PRO A 112 11.81 11.84 -12.32
CA PRO A 112 12.15 12.82 -13.34
C PRO A 112 11.08 12.90 -14.44
N ASP A 113 10.87 14.08 -15.02
CA ASP A 113 9.88 14.30 -16.10
C ASP A 113 10.06 13.35 -17.30
N ASN A 114 11.28 12.92 -17.58
CA ASN A 114 11.64 11.95 -18.63
C ASN A 114 12.19 10.62 -18.05
N GLY A 115 11.91 10.35 -16.78
CA GLY A 115 12.44 9.20 -16.04
C GLY A 115 11.63 7.92 -16.21
N GLN A 116 12.09 6.86 -15.55
CA GLN A 116 11.43 5.55 -15.57
C GLN A 116 10.92 5.19 -14.18
N PHE A 117 9.61 4.95 -14.07
CA PHE A 117 8.95 4.53 -12.85
C PHE A 117 8.52 3.06 -12.96
N ILE A 118 8.85 2.27 -11.95
CA ILE A 118 8.36 0.88 -11.83
C ILE A 118 7.39 0.76 -10.65
N ASP A 119 6.23 0.20 -10.90
CA ASP A 119 5.16 0.00 -9.92
C ASP A 119 4.94 -1.50 -9.67
N VAL A 120 5.47 -2.02 -8.57
CA VAL A 120 5.41 -3.44 -8.22
C VAL A 120 4.27 -3.66 -7.22
N GLY A 121 3.27 -4.43 -7.63
CA GLY A 121 1.96 -4.48 -6.95
C GLY A 121 1.11 -3.27 -7.32
N GLY A 122 1.01 -3.00 -8.63
CA GLY A 122 0.36 -1.79 -9.16
C GLY A 122 -1.14 -1.71 -8.91
N ASN A 123 -1.79 -2.81 -8.51
CA ASN A 123 -3.19 -2.87 -8.12
C ASN A 123 -4.12 -2.27 -9.19
N VAL A 124 -5.01 -1.33 -8.83
CA VAL A 124 -5.88 -0.59 -9.76
C VAL A 124 -5.14 0.47 -10.60
N GLY A 125 -3.84 0.65 -10.39
CA GLY A 125 -2.99 1.57 -11.15
C GLY A 125 -2.89 2.99 -10.59
N TYR A 126 -3.24 3.20 -9.32
CA TYR A 126 -3.34 4.55 -8.76
C TYR A 126 -2.02 5.33 -8.78
N TYR A 127 -0.90 4.73 -8.35
CA TYR A 127 0.42 5.37 -8.46
C TYR A 127 0.82 5.61 -9.91
N SER A 128 0.75 4.55 -10.72
CA SER A 128 1.14 4.59 -12.13
C SER A 128 0.43 5.67 -12.93
N LEU A 129 -0.90 5.79 -12.79
CA LEU A 129 -1.67 6.83 -13.47
C LEU A 129 -1.45 8.22 -12.85
N SER A 130 -1.23 8.33 -11.54
CA SER A 130 -0.90 9.60 -10.89
C SER A 130 0.43 10.17 -11.38
N VAL A 131 1.44 9.32 -11.59
CA VAL A 131 2.74 9.70 -12.17
C VAL A 131 2.55 10.13 -13.64
N ALA A 132 1.79 9.35 -14.42
CA ALA A 132 1.56 9.67 -15.84
C ALA A 132 0.74 10.95 -16.05
N ALA A 133 -0.17 11.27 -15.13
CA ALA A 133 -1.04 12.45 -15.16
C ALA A 133 -0.39 13.71 -14.56
N HIS A 134 0.89 13.67 -14.18
CA HIS A 134 1.55 14.79 -13.51
C HIS A 134 1.46 16.12 -14.31
N HIS A 135 1.40 17.25 -13.58
CA HIS A 135 1.08 18.57 -14.14
C HIS A 135 2.14 19.13 -15.10
N SER A 136 3.40 18.73 -14.94
CA SER A 136 4.42 18.88 -15.99
C SER A 136 4.29 17.67 -16.92
N PRO A 137 4.27 17.83 -18.26
CA PRO A 137 4.06 16.71 -19.16
C PRO A 137 5.12 15.63 -18.91
N PHE A 138 4.72 14.54 -18.25
CA PHE A 138 5.56 13.39 -18.04
C PHE A 138 5.83 12.72 -19.39
N ARG A 139 7.09 12.75 -19.81
CA ARG A 139 7.63 12.16 -21.05
C ARG A 139 8.41 10.88 -20.80
N GLY A 140 8.42 10.43 -19.54
CA GLY A 140 9.03 9.18 -19.13
C GLY A 140 8.15 7.97 -19.42
N THR A 141 8.50 6.84 -18.80
CA THR A 141 7.71 5.61 -18.90
C THR A 141 7.36 5.05 -17.53
N VAL A 142 6.20 4.40 -17.45
CA VAL A 142 5.71 3.66 -16.29
C VAL A 142 5.54 2.19 -16.68
N LEU A 143 6.18 1.31 -15.92
CA LEU A 143 6.06 -0.13 -16.06
C LEU A 143 5.52 -0.73 -14.76
N ALA A 144 4.30 -1.26 -14.80
CA ALA A 144 3.66 -1.84 -13.65
C ALA A 144 3.59 -3.37 -13.71
N PHE A 145 3.57 -4.01 -12.55
CA PHE A 145 3.40 -5.44 -12.38
C PHE A 145 2.28 -5.71 -11.39
N GLU A 146 1.23 -6.39 -11.83
CA GLU A 146 0.05 -6.71 -11.01
C GLU A 146 -0.40 -8.16 -11.28
N PRO A 147 -0.22 -9.09 -10.35
CA PRO A 147 -0.49 -10.50 -10.62
C PRO A 147 -1.98 -10.87 -10.72
N LEU A 148 -2.90 -10.09 -10.15
CA LEU A 148 -4.32 -10.41 -10.18
C LEU A 148 -4.95 -10.03 -11.54
N PRO A 149 -5.51 -11.00 -12.29
CA PRO A 149 -6.09 -10.73 -13.60
C PRO A 149 -7.16 -9.64 -13.56
N LYS A 150 -8.00 -9.62 -12.52
CA LYS A 150 -9.08 -8.63 -12.41
C LYS A 150 -8.56 -7.21 -12.21
N LEU A 151 -7.53 -7.04 -11.38
CA LEU A 151 -6.90 -5.74 -11.17
C LEU A 151 -6.16 -5.27 -12.42
N CYS A 152 -5.40 -6.17 -13.05
CA CYS A 152 -4.73 -5.89 -14.31
C CYS A 152 -5.71 -5.50 -15.44
N GLU A 153 -6.90 -6.11 -15.49
CA GLU A 153 -7.99 -5.72 -16.41
C GLU A 153 -8.47 -4.27 -16.13
N LEU A 154 -8.79 -3.95 -14.88
CA LEU A 154 -9.26 -2.60 -14.49
C LEU A 154 -8.18 -1.53 -14.73
N PHE A 155 -6.93 -1.85 -14.43
CA PHE A 155 -5.78 -0.99 -14.67
C PHE A 155 -5.61 -0.74 -16.18
N ASN A 156 -5.59 -1.77 -17.04
CA ASN A 156 -5.52 -1.58 -18.49
C ASN A 156 -6.67 -0.73 -19.06
N ARG A 157 -7.90 -0.93 -18.56
CA ARG A 157 -9.04 -0.07 -18.95
C ARG A 157 -8.81 1.39 -18.56
N SER A 158 -8.22 1.63 -17.39
CA SER A 158 -7.88 2.97 -16.91
C SER A 158 -6.79 3.61 -17.77
N ILE A 159 -5.77 2.84 -18.19
CA ILE A 159 -4.73 3.32 -19.12
C ILE A 159 -5.37 3.80 -20.43
N LEU A 160 -6.28 3.01 -21.01
CA LEU A 160 -6.96 3.33 -22.26
C LEU A 160 -7.85 4.58 -22.14
N GLU A 161 -8.63 4.67 -21.05
CA GLU A 161 -9.54 5.79 -20.82
C GLU A 161 -8.82 7.14 -20.73
N ASN A 162 -7.58 7.16 -20.22
CA ASN A 162 -6.77 8.37 -20.11
C ASN A 162 -5.86 8.61 -21.32
N GLY A 163 -5.82 7.69 -22.29
CA GLY A 163 -4.91 7.79 -23.44
C GLY A 163 -3.44 7.66 -23.07
N PHE A 164 -3.11 6.93 -22.00
CA PHE A 164 -1.74 6.77 -21.48
C PHE A 164 -0.99 5.55 -22.03
N GLY A 165 -1.55 4.83 -23.01
CA GLY A 165 -0.96 3.58 -23.54
C GLY A 165 0.38 3.75 -24.25
N ASP A 166 0.78 4.98 -24.55
CA ASP A 166 2.10 5.34 -25.10
C ASP A 166 3.21 5.36 -24.05
N ARG A 167 2.86 5.50 -22.77
CA ARG A 167 3.83 5.68 -21.67
C ARG A 167 3.59 4.80 -20.44
N VAL A 168 2.41 4.22 -20.28
CA VAL A 168 2.05 3.34 -19.16
C VAL A 168 1.72 1.95 -19.68
N SER A 169 2.31 0.93 -19.07
CA SER A 169 1.98 -0.47 -19.33
C SER A 169 1.93 -1.26 -18.04
N VAL A 170 1.06 -2.27 -17.99
CA VAL A 170 0.94 -3.20 -16.85
C VAL A 170 1.07 -4.64 -17.32
N HIS A 171 1.89 -5.41 -16.63
CA HIS A 171 2.07 -6.84 -16.86
C HIS A 171 1.40 -7.67 -15.78
N GLN A 172 0.64 -8.68 -16.20
CA GLN A 172 0.02 -9.64 -15.29
C GLN A 172 1.05 -10.66 -14.76
N LEU A 173 1.95 -10.20 -13.89
CA LEU A 173 3.07 -10.98 -13.35
C LEU A 173 3.30 -10.62 -11.88
N ALA A 174 3.64 -11.61 -11.06
CA ALA A 174 4.26 -11.39 -9.76
C ALA A 174 5.79 -11.30 -9.92
N LEU A 175 6.44 -10.50 -9.09
CA LEU A 175 7.90 -10.43 -9.02
C LEU A 175 8.42 -11.04 -7.73
N ALA A 176 9.42 -11.93 -7.85
CA ALA A 176 10.06 -12.62 -6.74
C ALA A 176 11.54 -12.92 -7.07
N ASP A 177 12.13 -13.89 -6.38
CA ASP A 177 13.55 -14.26 -6.47
C ASP A 177 13.89 -15.24 -7.60
N ALA A 178 12.89 -15.94 -8.17
CA ALA A 178 13.08 -16.82 -9.31
C ALA A 178 11.83 -16.90 -10.21
N PRO A 179 11.99 -17.19 -11.52
CA PRO A 179 10.85 -17.46 -12.40
C PRO A 179 10.08 -18.71 -12.00
N GLY A 180 8.76 -18.69 -12.20
CA GLY A 180 7.92 -19.86 -11.92
C GLY A 180 6.43 -19.55 -11.95
N GLU A 181 5.66 -20.33 -11.21
CA GLU A 181 4.25 -20.10 -10.96
C GLU A 181 3.98 -20.22 -9.47
N LEU A 182 3.16 -19.33 -8.92
CA LEU A 182 2.73 -19.40 -7.52
C LEU A 182 1.20 -19.41 -7.44
N PRO A 183 0.63 -20.17 -6.48
CA PRO A 183 -0.79 -20.10 -6.18
C PRO A 183 -1.12 -18.69 -5.69
N LEU A 184 -2.14 -18.08 -6.30
CA LEU A 184 -2.74 -16.85 -5.82
C LEU A 184 -3.80 -17.21 -4.80
N ASN A 185 -3.73 -16.70 -3.57
CA ASN A 185 -4.91 -16.79 -2.71
C ASN A 185 -6.00 -15.89 -3.27
N ASP A 186 -6.81 -16.44 -4.17
CA ASP A 186 -8.10 -15.89 -4.53
C ASP A 186 -9.09 -16.61 -3.62
N THR A 187 -9.22 -16.14 -2.37
CA THR A 187 -10.49 -16.33 -1.68
C THR A 187 -11.50 -15.63 -2.56
N GLY A 188 -12.17 -16.38 -3.44
CA GLY A 188 -12.85 -15.92 -4.67
C GLY A 188 -13.97 -14.88 -4.53
N GLU A 189 -14.05 -14.19 -3.40
CA GLU A 189 -14.94 -13.08 -3.08
C GLU A 189 -14.30 -12.06 -2.11
N THR A 190 -12.97 -12.01 -1.92
CA THR A 190 -12.39 -11.08 -0.93
C THR A 190 -12.50 -9.62 -1.33
N VAL A 191 -13.02 -8.86 -0.36
CA VAL A 191 -13.24 -7.41 -0.34
C VAL A 191 -11.92 -6.61 -0.23
N ASN A 192 -10.78 -7.29 -0.13
CA ASN A 192 -9.45 -6.68 -0.01
C ASN A 192 -8.45 -7.31 -0.98
N ALA A 193 -8.49 -6.89 -2.25
CA ALA A 193 -7.44 -7.27 -3.19
C ALA A 193 -6.06 -6.67 -2.82
N GLY A 194 -6.04 -5.60 -2.01
CA GLY A 194 -4.82 -5.07 -1.37
C GLY A 194 -4.26 -5.94 -0.25
N ALA A 195 -4.99 -6.96 0.21
CA ALA A 195 -4.50 -7.96 1.17
C ALA A 195 -4.18 -9.30 0.48
N THR A 196 -4.25 -9.37 -0.85
CA THR A 196 -3.93 -10.57 -1.62
C THR A 196 -2.44 -10.88 -1.47
N ARG A 197 -2.14 -12.14 -1.15
CA ARG A 197 -0.79 -12.61 -0.83
C ARG A 197 -0.42 -13.83 -1.64
N LEU A 198 0.87 -13.99 -1.90
CA LEU A 198 1.42 -15.25 -2.40
C LEU A 198 1.33 -16.30 -1.28
N VAL A 199 0.71 -17.45 -1.57
CA VAL A 199 0.58 -18.54 -0.60
C VAL A 199 1.81 -19.43 -0.66
N THR A 200 2.48 -19.60 0.49
CA THR A 200 3.53 -20.62 0.60
C THR A 200 2.87 -22.01 0.63
N ALA A 201 3.47 -22.99 -0.06
CA ALA A 201 2.89 -24.30 -0.40
C ALA A 201 2.50 -25.24 0.77
N ARG A 202 2.42 -24.74 2.03
CA ARG A 202 2.06 -25.51 3.23
C ARG A 202 0.62 -25.34 3.72
N ALA A 203 -0.17 -24.46 3.12
CA ALA A 203 -1.60 -24.40 3.41
C ALA A 203 -2.36 -25.31 2.43
N GLU A 204 -3.06 -26.33 2.94
CA GLU A 204 -3.97 -27.21 2.18
C GLU A 204 -5.23 -26.46 1.70
N VAL A 205 -5.06 -25.30 1.07
CA VAL A 205 -6.13 -24.57 0.39
C VAL A 205 -6.07 -25.00 -1.07
N LYS A 206 -7.15 -25.57 -1.60
CA LYS A 206 -7.31 -25.75 -3.04
C LYS A 206 -7.34 -24.37 -3.68
N VAL A 207 -6.19 -23.94 -4.19
CA VAL A 207 -6.06 -22.70 -4.93
C VAL A 207 -6.24 -23.01 -6.41
N ASP A 208 -7.38 -22.59 -6.97
CA ASP A 208 -7.73 -22.83 -8.38
C ASP A 208 -7.03 -21.88 -9.37
N ARG A 209 -6.26 -20.90 -8.88
CA ARG A 209 -5.61 -19.87 -9.73
C ARG A 209 -4.12 -19.73 -9.42
N LYS A 210 -3.30 -19.80 -10.47
CA LYS A 210 -1.86 -19.51 -10.41
C LYS A 210 -1.56 -18.20 -11.11
N THR A 211 -0.51 -17.52 -10.67
CA THR A 211 0.09 -16.41 -11.40
C THR A 211 1.49 -16.76 -11.87
N LYS A 212 1.90 -16.18 -13.00
CA LYS A 212 3.27 -16.29 -13.47
C LYS A 212 4.16 -15.38 -12.61
N VAL A 213 5.30 -15.92 -12.24
CA VAL A 213 6.33 -15.25 -11.45
C VAL A 213 7.58 -15.07 -12.31
N GLU A 214 8.21 -13.92 -12.19
CA GLU A 214 9.51 -13.63 -12.78
C GLU A 214 10.40 -12.84 -11.81
N THR A 215 11.67 -12.68 -12.14
CA THR A 215 12.56 -11.73 -11.46
C THR A 215 12.53 -10.38 -12.16
N LEU A 216 12.64 -9.28 -11.40
CA LEU A 216 12.71 -7.94 -11.97
C LEU A 216 13.87 -7.85 -12.96
N ASP A 217 15.05 -8.34 -12.56
CA ASP A 217 16.27 -8.30 -13.37
C ASP A 217 16.09 -8.94 -14.76
N ARG A 218 15.19 -9.92 -14.90
CA ARG A 218 14.91 -10.56 -16.18
C ARG A 218 13.88 -9.79 -17.00
N VAL A 219 12.78 -9.34 -16.40
CA VAL A 219 11.62 -8.80 -17.16
C VAL A 219 11.83 -7.38 -17.64
N ILE A 220 12.61 -6.57 -16.94
CA ILE A 220 12.82 -5.17 -17.33
C ILE A 220 13.84 -5.00 -18.47
N GLY A 221 14.56 -6.07 -18.81
CA GLY A 221 15.58 -6.04 -19.87
C GLY A 221 16.65 -4.98 -19.62
N ASN A 222 16.68 -3.94 -20.47
CA ASN A 222 17.65 -2.86 -20.44
C ASN A 222 17.11 -1.56 -19.80
N LEU A 223 15.88 -1.59 -19.27
CA LEU A 223 15.33 -0.44 -18.56
C LEU A 223 16.20 -0.09 -17.34
N ARG A 224 16.22 1.20 -17.02
CA ARG A 224 17.03 1.82 -15.97
C ARG A 224 16.08 2.63 -15.09
N PRO A 225 15.38 1.98 -14.14
CA PRO A 225 14.42 2.68 -13.28
C PRO A 225 15.11 3.80 -12.49
N ASP A 226 14.41 4.92 -12.37
CA ASP A 226 14.79 6.03 -11.50
C ASP A 226 14.11 5.91 -10.13
N VAL A 227 12.89 5.40 -10.13
CA VAL A 227 12.06 5.25 -8.94
C VAL A 227 11.28 3.95 -9.03
N MET A 228 11.19 3.21 -7.92
CA MET A 228 10.33 2.03 -7.82
C MET A 228 9.42 2.11 -6.60
N LYS A 229 8.13 1.83 -6.80
CA LYS A 229 7.19 1.52 -5.72
C LYS A 229 7.08 0.01 -5.57
N VAL A 230 7.11 -0.50 -4.34
CA VAL A 230 7.05 -1.94 -4.05
C VAL A 230 6.11 -2.18 -2.88
N ASP A 231 4.96 -2.75 -3.16
CA ASP A 231 4.01 -3.19 -2.13
C ASP A 231 3.33 -4.43 -2.67
N ILE A 232 3.82 -5.56 -2.19
CA ILE A 232 3.47 -6.91 -2.64
C ILE A 232 3.19 -7.80 -1.42
N GLN A 233 2.71 -7.16 -0.35
CA GLN A 233 2.09 -7.79 0.81
C GLN A 233 2.97 -8.88 1.46
N GLY A 234 4.27 -8.58 1.67
CA GLY A 234 5.21 -9.44 2.39
C GLY A 234 6.23 -10.17 1.51
N ALA A 235 6.09 -10.08 0.18
CA ALA A 235 7.04 -10.66 -0.77
C ALA A 235 8.27 -9.78 -1.04
N GLU A 236 8.40 -8.63 -0.38
CA GLU A 236 9.46 -7.63 -0.63
C GLU A 236 10.86 -8.24 -0.48
N GLY A 237 11.07 -9.12 0.51
CA GLY A 237 12.34 -9.82 0.69
C GLY A 237 12.70 -10.77 -0.47
N LEU A 238 11.71 -11.36 -1.16
CA LEU A 238 11.95 -12.17 -2.37
C LEU A 238 12.18 -11.25 -3.57
N PHE A 239 11.39 -10.19 -3.71
CA PHE A 239 11.56 -9.19 -4.76
C PHE A 239 12.98 -8.59 -4.74
N LEU A 240 13.49 -8.19 -3.57
CA LEU A 240 14.83 -7.63 -3.44
C LEU A 240 15.93 -8.60 -3.89
N LYS A 241 15.72 -9.92 -3.79
CA LYS A 241 16.64 -10.94 -4.33
C LYS A 241 16.56 -11.03 -5.86
N GLY A 242 15.37 -10.92 -6.44
CA GLY A 242 15.17 -10.92 -7.89
C GLY A 242 15.43 -9.58 -8.59
N ALA A 243 15.69 -8.52 -7.82
CA ALA A 243 15.98 -7.18 -8.29
C ALA A 243 17.42 -6.72 -7.97
N GLN A 244 18.29 -7.63 -7.50
CA GLN A 244 19.62 -7.28 -6.99
C GLN A 244 20.46 -6.51 -8.02
N ARG A 245 20.52 -7.00 -9.27
CA ARG A 245 21.32 -6.34 -10.32
C ARG A 245 20.75 -4.96 -10.64
N THR A 246 19.43 -4.84 -10.74
CA THR A 246 18.75 -3.59 -11.05
C THR A 246 18.98 -2.56 -9.95
N ILE A 247 18.77 -2.93 -8.68
CA ILE A 247 18.97 -2.04 -7.53
C ILE A 247 20.44 -1.59 -7.45
N ALA A 248 21.39 -2.51 -7.57
CA ALA A 248 22.81 -2.20 -7.49
C ALA A 248 23.31 -1.29 -8.63
N THR A 249 22.80 -1.48 -9.86
CA THR A 249 23.31 -0.79 -11.05
C THR A 249 22.53 0.48 -11.41
N CYS A 250 21.21 0.47 -11.24
CA CYS A 250 20.34 1.60 -11.58
C CYS A 250 20.14 2.54 -10.39
N LYS A 251 20.35 2.02 -9.17
CA LYS A 251 20.26 2.79 -7.92
C LYS A 251 18.95 3.58 -7.77
N PRO A 252 17.77 3.04 -8.15
CA PRO A 252 16.52 3.78 -8.12
C PRO A 252 16.15 4.18 -6.68
N SER A 253 15.48 5.32 -6.49
CA SER A 253 14.81 5.60 -5.22
C SER A 253 13.66 4.61 -5.02
N LEU A 254 13.46 4.14 -3.79
CA LEU A 254 12.46 3.11 -3.48
C LEU A 254 11.42 3.67 -2.50
N LEU A 255 10.15 3.47 -2.82
CA LEU A 255 9.06 3.53 -1.86
C LEU A 255 8.56 2.10 -1.64
N MET A 256 8.67 1.56 -0.43
CA MET A 256 8.39 0.15 -0.17
C MET A 256 7.51 -0.04 1.07
N GLU A 257 6.44 -0.83 0.97
CA GLU A 257 5.65 -1.20 2.15
C GLU A 257 6.38 -2.28 2.95
N ILE A 258 6.50 -2.08 4.25
CA ILE A 258 7.05 -3.05 5.19
C ILE A 258 5.95 -3.45 6.14
N ASN A 259 5.43 -4.66 5.95
CA ASN A 259 4.50 -5.30 6.87
C ASN A 259 5.22 -6.42 7.62
N HIS A 260 5.44 -6.24 8.93
CA HIS A 260 6.25 -7.15 9.75
C HIS A 260 5.78 -8.60 9.64
N ASP A 261 4.50 -8.82 9.92
CA ASP A 261 3.94 -10.17 10.00
C ASP A 261 3.97 -10.82 8.62
N MET A 262 3.70 -10.04 7.58
CA MET A 262 3.65 -10.56 6.22
C MET A 262 5.02 -10.90 5.65
N LEU A 263 6.05 -10.10 5.93
CA LEU A 263 7.43 -10.44 5.57
C LEU A 263 7.84 -11.78 6.19
N SER A 264 7.51 -12.01 7.47
CA SER A 264 7.79 -13.27 8.16
C SER A 264 7.01 -14.46 7.56
N ILE A 265 5.78 -14.25 7.10
CA ILE A 265 4.94 -15.30 6.53
C ILE A 265 5.36 -15.65 5.10
N VAL A 266 5.52 -14.66 4.24
CA VAL A 266 5.66 -14.84 2.78
C VAL A 266 7.12 -14.98 2.37
N SER A 267 7.95 -13.98 2.67
CA SER A 267 9.35 -13.98 2.25
C SER A 267 10.31 -14.58 3.28
N LYS A 268 9.82 -14.93 4.47
CA LYS A 268 10.63 -15.39 5.63
C LYS A 268 11.72 -14.38 5.99
N THR A 269 11.38 -13.10 5.89
CA THR A 269 12.32 -11.99 6.08
C THR A 269 11.94 -11.19 7.31
N ALA A 270 12.93 -10.80 8.12
CA ALA A 270 12.73 -9.84 9.20
C ALA A 270 12.87 -8.41 8.66
N PRO A 271 12.15 -7.39 9.19
CA PRO A 271 12.26 -6.00 8.72
C PRO A 271 13.70 -5.49 8.64
N GLY A 272 14.52 -5.73 9.68
CA GLY A 272 15.93 -5.30 9.70
C GLY A 272 16.82 -5.99 8.66
N ALA A 273 16.41 -7.13 8.10
CA ALA A 273 17.12 -7.74 6.96
C ALA A 273 16.89 -6.96 5.66
N ILE A 274 15.71 -6.36 5.47
CA ILE A 274 15.44 -5.43 4.37
C ILE A 274 16.33 -4.20 4.51
N HIS A 275 16.40 -3.62 5.72
CA HIS A 275 17.28 -2.48 6.00
C HIS A 275 18.73 -2.79 5.65
N ARG A 276 19.28 -3.90 6.17
CA ARG A 276 20.66 -4.30 5.94
C ARG A 276 20.96 -4.48 4.45
N GLN A 277 20.09 -5.18 3.72
CA GLN A 277 20.29 -5.41 2.30
C GLN A 277 20.33 -4.11 1.49
N LEU A 278 19.44 -3.16 1.77
CA LEU A 278 19.45 -1.86 1.09
C LEU A 278 20.65 -1.01 1.51
N ALA A 279 21.02 -1.01 2.79
CA ALA A 279 22.20 -0.30 3.30
C ALA A 279 23.50 -0.84 2.67
N ASP A 280 23.61 -2.16 2.47
CA ASP A 280 24.74 -2.80 1.78
C ASP A 280 24.87 -2.34 0.32
N PHE A 281 23.76 -1.90 -0.30
CA PHE A 281 23.75 -1.27 -1.63
C PHE A 281 23.97 0.25 -1.58
N GLY A 282 24.30 0.86 -0.44
CA GLY A 282 24.56 2.31 -0.32
C GLY A 282 23.29 3.16 -0.15
N TYR A 283 22.18 2.56 0.28
CA TYR A 283 20.95 3.31 0.52
C TYR A 283 20.87 3.90 1.91
N HIS A 284 20.31 5.11 1.98
CA HIS A 284 19.78 5.71 3.18
C HIS A 284 18.28 5.47 3.24
N ILE A 285 17.77 5.12 4.42
CA ILE A 285 16.41 4.61 4.58
C ILE A 285 15.69 5.49 5.61
N TRP A 286 14.47 5.87 5.29
CA TRP A 286 13.56 6.58 6.17
C TRP A 286 12.27 5.80 6.32
N ARG A 287 11.74 5.72 7.53
CA ARG A 287 10.38 5.25 7.76
C ARG A 287 9.42 6.41 7.57
N ARG A 288 8.32 6.19 6.84
CA ARG A 288 7.25 7.16 6.70
C ARG A 288 6.34 7.12 7.94
N SER A 289 6.08 8.29 8.51
CA SER A 289 5.12 8.49 9.60
C SER A 289 4.33 9.76 9.30
N GLU A 290 3.03 9.63 9.01
CA GLU A 290 2.18 10.77 8.60
C GLU A 290 2.81 11.60 7.46
N HIS A 291 3.15 12.86 7.68
CA HIS A 291 3.77 13.71 6.65
C HIS A 291 5.30 13.84 6.83
N ARG A 292 5.91 12.89 7.55
CA ARG A 292 7.33 12.93 7.94
C ARG A 292 8.09 11.69 7.50
N LEU A 293 9.39 11.90 7.29
CA LEU A 293 10.37 10.85 7.01
C LEU A 293 11.38 10.80 8.16
N MET A 294 11.37 9.71 8.93
CA MET A 294 12.27 9.49 10.05
C MET A 294 13.44 8.60 9.62
N ARG A 295 14.67 9.10 9.69
CA ARG A 295 15.88 8.37 9.27
C ARG A 295 16.05 7.11 10.13
N MET A 296 16.24 5.96 9.48
CA MET A 296 16.56 4.68 10.14
C MET A 296 18.01 4.30 9.81
N ALA A 297 18.92 4.51 10.76
CA ALA A 297 20.35 4.35 10.55
C ALA A 297 20.80 2.89 10.61
N THR A 298 20.15 2.06 11.43
CA THR A 298 20.58 0.68 11.70
C THR A 298 19.45 -0.33 11.56
N ALA A 299 19.81 -1.60 11.36
CA ALA A 299 18.84 -2.70 11.25
C ALA A 299 18.11 -2.94 12.59
N GLU A 300 18.78 -2.69 13.71
CA GLU A 300 18.26 -2.81 15.07
C GLU A 300 17.20 -1.73 15.36
N GLU A 301 17.49 -0.49 14.98
CA GLU A 301 16.53 0.62 15.01
C GLU A 301 15.33 0.32 14.11
N PHE A 302 15.57 -0.19 12.91
CA PHE A 302 14.52 -0.57 11.97
C PHE A 302 13.61 -1.65 12.56
N ASN A 303 14.16 -2.72 13.13
CA ASN A 303 13.37 -3.76 13.80
C ASN A 303 12.52 -3.19 14.95
N SER A 304 13.09 -2.28 15.74
CA SER A 304 12.38 -1.65 16.87
C SER A 304 11.22 -0.77 16.41
N ASN A 305 11.32 -0.19 15.20
CA ASN A 305 10.30 0.64 14.58
C ASN A 305 9.25 -0.15 13.78
N PHE A 306 9.45 -1.45 13.58
CA PHE A 306 8.49 -2.35 12.96
C PHE A 306 8.23 -3.56 13.88
N PRO A 307 7.59 -3.37 15.05
CA PRO A 307 7.15 -4.50 15.88
C PRO A 307 6.02 -5.30 15.19
N PRO A 308 5.74 -6.54 15.64
CA PRO A 308 4.62 -7.35 15.14
C PRO A 308 3.30 -6.57 15.09
N GLY A 309 2.49 -6.80 14.05
CA GLY A 309 1.26 -6.05 13.78
C GLY A 309 1.45 -4.68 13.11
N THR A 310 2.69 -4.27 12.80
CA THR A 310 2.97 -2.99 12.14
C THR A 310 3.10 -3.15 10.63
N ALA A 311 2.50 -2.21 9.89
CA ALA A 311 2.75 -1.97 8.48
C ALA A 311 3.01 -0.47 8.25
N ALA A 312 4.04 -0.13 7.49
CA ALA A 312 4.30 1.24 7.06
C ALA A 312 5.20 1.28 5.82
N ASN A 313 5.08 2.35 5.04
CA ASN A 313 5.97 2.63 3.94
C ASN A 313 7.35 3.09 4.44
N ILE A 314 8.40 2.68 3.73
CA ILE A 314 9.74 3.21 3.84
C ILE A 314 10.11 3.92 2.55
N PHE A 315 10.92 4.96 2.67
CA PHE A 315 11.55 5.64 1.56
C PHE A 315 13.05 5.38 1.61
N ALA A 316 13.63 4.84 0.54
CA ALA A 316 15.06 4.57 0.47
C ALA A 316 15.69 5.28 -0.74
N VAL A 317 16.80 5.98 -0.51
CA VAL A 317 17.51 6.74 -1.55
C VAL A 317 18.98 6.35 -1.52
N HIS A 318 19.52 5.96 -2.67
CA HIS A 318 20.95 5.69 -2.81
C HIS A 318 21.75 6.99 -2.63
N GLU A 319 22.92 6.92 -2.00
CA GLU A 319 23.79 8.07 -1.74
C GLU A 319 24.06 8.94 -3.01
N ASP A 320 24.38 8.32 -4.14
CA ASP A 320 24.53 8.98 -5.45
C ASP A 320 23.32 9.82 -5.91
N ARG A 321 22.09 9.51 -5.47
CA ARG A 321 20.87 10.24 -5.84
C ARG A 321 20.43 11.23 -4.78
N ALA A 322 21.08 11.26 -3.61
CA ALA A 322 20.62 12.02 -2.46
C ALA A 322 20.49 13.52 -2.76
N GLU A 323 21.46 14.12 -3.45
CA GLU A 323 21.44 15.55 -3.77
C GLU A 323 20.29 15.93 -4.72
N ASP A 324 20.09 15.18 -5.81
CA ASP A 324 18.99 15.43 -6.75
C ASP A 324 17.63 15.23 -6.10
N VAL A 325 17.46 14.14 -5.34
CA VAL A 325 16.24 13.85 -4.62
C VAL A 325 15.95 14.92 -3.56
N ASN A 326 16.97 15.40 -2.84
CA ASN A 326 16.81 16.48 -1.87
C ASN A 326 16.33 17.76 -2.53
N ARG A 327 16.95 18.16 -3.66
CA ARG A 327 16.52 19.33 -4.43
C ARG A 327 15.07 19.21 -4.90
N ARG A 328 14.67 18.05 -5.44
CA ARG A 328 13.29 17.80 -5.89
C ARG A 328 12.28 17.87 -4.75
N LEU A 329 12.66 17.37 -3.58
CA LEU A 329 11.81 17.35 -2.41
C LEU A 329 11.69 18.71 -1.70
N GLN A 330 12.52 19.71 -2.00
CA GLN A 330 12.38 21.07 -1.44
C GLN A 330 11.03 21.73 -1.76
N HIS A 331 10.38 21.30 -2.86
CA HIS A 331 9.06 21.80 -3.24
C HIS A 331 7.91 21.14 -2.47
N LEU A 332 8.18 20.04 -1.77
CA LEU A 332 7.24 19.42 -0.85
C LEU A 332 7.60 19.85 0.58
N SER A 333 6.63 20.27 1.37
CA SER A 333 6.80 20.54 2.80
C SER A 333 7.01 19.23 3.58
N VAL A 334 8.16 18.58 3.36
CA VAL A 334 8.55 17.33 4.05
C VAL A 334 9.45 17.69 5.22
N ASP A 335 8.94 17.58 6.44
CA ASP A 335 9.78 17.64 7.65
C ASP A 335 10.66 16.39 7.69
N ARG A 336 11.99 16.58 7.76
CA ARG A 336 12.98 15.51 7.98
C ARG A 336 13.74 15.79 9.27
N GLU A 337 13.82 14.79 10.13
CA GLU A 337 14.69 14.77 11.31
C GLU A 337 15.87 13.81 11.11
#